data_AF-A0A9D6FI27-F1
#
_entry.id   AF-A0A9D6FI27-F1
#
_cell.length_a   1.000
_cell.length_b   1.000
_cell.length_c   1.000
_cell.angle_alpha   90.00
_cell.angle_beta   90.00
_cell.angle_gamma   90.00
#
_symmetry.space_group_name_H-M   'P 1'
#
loop_
_entity.id
_entity.type
_entity.pdbx_description
1 polymer ?
#
loop_
_entity_poly.entity_id
_entity_poly.type
_entity_poly.pdbx_seq_one_letter_code
_entity_poly.pdbx_strand_id
1 'polypeptide(L)'
;MRTSVTLDESLVRELRDLSGEKTKTAAVEAAVKEQIRRAKLNKLAGLLGRIDVDEEAIKRARRRDLERVEWLTGIGAKKRGRRH
;
A
#
# COMPACT_ATOMS: atom_id res chain seq x y z
N MET A 1 -6.44 26.25 22.12
CA MET A 1 -6.28 27.68 21.76
C MET A 1 -7.46 28.08 20.88
N ARG A 2 -8.04 29.27 21.06
CA ARG A 2 -9.09 29.78 20.19
C ARG A 2 -8.44 30.66 19.11
N THR A 3 -8.69 30.32 17.84
CA THR A 3 -8.17 31.05 16.68
C THR A 3 -9.33 31.35 15.75
N SER A 4 -9.33 32.54 15.14
CA SER A 4 -10.29 32.90 14.09
C SER A 4 -9.63 32.74 12.73
N VAL A 5 -10.25 31.98 11.83
CA VAL A 5 -9.79 31.74 10.46
C VAL A 5 -11.01 31.77 9.54
N THR A 6 -10.88 32.41 8.38
CA THR A 6 -11.94 32.44 7.36
C THR A 6 -11.82 31.20 6.48
N LEU A 7 -12.90 30.42 6.37
CA LEU A 7 -13.00 29.21 5.57
C LEU A 7 -14.31 29.26 4.77
N ASP A 8 -14.32 28.62 3.60
CA ASP A 8 -15.55 28.45 2.83
C ASP A 8 -16.55 27.61 3.63
N GLU A 9 -17.76 28.12 3.81
CA GLU A 9 -18.78 27.43 4.59
C GLU A 9 -19.26 26.13 3.95
N SER A 10 -19.30 26.07 2.60
CA SER A 10 -19.71 24.86 1.89
C SER A 10 -18.75 23.70 2.18
N LEU A 11 -17.44 23.95 2.16
CA LEU A 11 -16.41 22.96 2.48
C LEU A 11 -16.49 22.50 3.93
N VAL A 12 -16.76 23.41 4.87
CA VAL A 12 -16.86 23.05 6.30
C VAL A 12 -18.12 22.22 6.56
N ARG A 13 -19.22 22.47 5.84
CA ARG A 13 -20.44 21.64 5.91
C ARG A 13 -20.18 20.24 5.36
N GLU A 14 -19.61 20.15 4.16
CA GLU A 14 -19.26 18.87 3.55
C GLU A 14 -18.30 18.06 4.44
N LEU A 15 -17.26 18.71 4.97
CA LEU A 15 -16.33 18.07 5.89
C LEU A 15 -17.04 17.52 7.13
N ARG A 16 -18.01 18.25 7.68
CA ARG A 16 -18.78 17.82 8.83
C ARG A 16 -19.64 16.60 8.52
N ASP A 17 -20.27 16.59 7.35
CA ASP A 17 -21.13 15.50 6.90
C ASP A 17 -20.31 14.22 6.61
N LEU A 18 -19.12 14.37 5.99
CA LEU A 18 -18.20 13.26 5.71
C LEU A 18 -17.51 12.72 6.98
N SER A 19 -17.19 13.59 7.93
CA SER A 19 -16.52 13.18 9.19
C SER A 19 -17.49 12.65 10.24
N GLY A 20 -18.79 12.91 10.11
CA GLY A 20 -19.81 12.57 11.12
C GLY A 20 -19.73 13.45 12.38
N GLU A 21 -18.95 14.52 12.35
CA GLU A 21 -18.72 15.37 13.51
C GLU A 21 -19.90 16.31 13.77
N LYS A 22 -20.19 16.59 15.04
CA LYS A 22 -21.36 17.41 15.40
C LYS A 22 -21.11 18.91 15.24
N THR A 23 -19.85 19.35 15.28
CA THR A 23 -19.49 20.77 15.30
C THR A 23 -18.45 21.09 14.23
N LYS A 24 -18.48 22.34 13.74
CA LYS A 24 -17.49 22.84 12.77
C LYS A 24 -16.07 22.72 13.32
N THR A 25 -15.87 23.05 14.60
CA THR A 25 -14.56 22.96 15.26
C THR A 25 -14.05 21.52 15.32
N ALA A 26 -14.90 20.56 15.72
CA ALA A 26 -14.51 19.15 15.78
C ALA A 26 -14.16 18.59 14.39
N ALA A 27 -14.96 18.93 13.37
CA ALA A 27 -14.70 18.56 11.99
C ALA A 27 -13.33 19.08 11.50
N VAL A 28 -13.03 20.35 11.76
CA VAL A 28 -11.73 20.96 11.40
C VAL A 28 -10.58 20.33 12.19
N GLU A 29 -10.76 20.09 13.49
CA GLU A 29 -9.73 19.43 14.31
C GLU A 29 -9.43 18.02 13.81
N ALA A 30 -10.46 17.24 13.48
CA ALA A 30 -10.33 15.90 12.91
C ALA A 30 -9.57 15.93 11.57
N ALA A 31 -9.92 16.86 10.67
CA ALA A 31 -9.23 17.03 9.39
C ALA A 31 -7.74 17.36 9.56
N VAL A 32 -7.41 18.27 10.48
CA VAL A 32 -6.02 18.64 10.77
C VAL A 32 -5.25 17.44 11.33
N LYS A 33 -5.83 16.68 12.27
CA LYS A 33 -5.22 15.46 12.82
C LYS A 33 -4.95 14.43 11.73
N GLU A 34 -5.90 14.22 10.84
CA GLU A 34 -5.77 13.28 9.73
C GLU A 34 -4.67 13.72 8.75
N GLN A 35 -4.59 15.01 8.42
CA GLN A 35 -3.54 15.52 7.55
C GLN A 35 -2.14 15.34 8.17
N ILE A 36 -2.01 15.60 9.48
CA ILE A 36 -0.76 15.35 10.21
C ILE A 36 -0.42 13.86 10.19
N ARG A 37 -1.39 12.97 10.41
CA ARG A 37 -1.19 11.52 10.36
C ARG A 37 -0.69 11.06 8.98
N ARG A 38 -1.32 11.54 7.90
CA ARG A 38 -0.92 11.26 6.52
C ARG A 38 0.50 11.75 6.23
N ALA A 39 0.83 12.97 6.64
CA ALA A 39 2.17 13.51 6.49
C ALA A 39 3.24 12.67 7.21
N LYS A 40 2.95 12.20 8.43
CA LYS A 40 3.83 11.29 9.18
C LYS A 40 4.02 9.96 8.45
N LEU A 41 2.95 9.36 7.94
CA LEU A 41 3.02 8.10 7.19
C LEU A 41 3.82 8.25 5.89
N ASN A 42 3.64 9.35 5.15
CA ASN A 42 4.41 9.63 3.95
C ASN A 42 5.91 9.78 4.27
N LYS A 43 6.24 10.44 5.39
CA LYS A 43 7.63 10.55 5.85
C LYS A 43 8.22 9.18 6.20
N LEU A 44 7.46 8.32 6.85
CA LEU A 44 7.86 6.94 7.17
C LEU A 44 8.03 6.08 5.90
N ALA A 45 7.11 6.20 4.94
CA ALA A 45 7.21 5.52 3.65
C ALA A 45 8.46 5.96 2.87
N GLY A 46 8.82 7.25 2.93
CA GLY A 46 10.07 7.76 2.36
C GLY A 46 11.33 7.20 3.03
N LEU A 47 11.28 6.84 4.32
CA LEU A 47 12.38 6.20 5.04
C LEU A 47 12.54 4.71 4.71
N LEU A 48 11.49 4.05 4.21
CA LEU A 48 11.54 2.63 3.83
C LEU A 48 12.50 2.36 2.66
N GLY A 49 13.07 3.40 2.05
CA GLY A 49 13.99 3.31 0.93
C GLY A 49 13.29 2.87 -0.36
N ARG A 50 13.94 3.11 -1.49
CA ARG A 50 13.53 2.50 -2.76
C ARG A 50 14.29 1.18 -2.88
N ILE A 51 13.59 0.07 -3.01
CA ILE A 51 14.22 -1.20 -3.39
C ILE A 51 14.45 -1.10 -4.89
N ASP A 52 15.69 -0.84 -5.30
CA ASP A 52 16.08 -0.92 -6.70
C ASP A 52 16.21 -2.40 -7.06
N VAL A 53 15.32 -2.88 -7.92
CA VAL A 53 15.23 -4.30 -8.26
C VAL A 53 15.74 -4.50 -9.67
N ASP A 54 16.79 -5.31 -9.82
CA ASP A 54 17.28 -5.72 -11.14
C ASP A 54 16.23 -6.62 -11.81
N GLU A 55 15.50 -6.04 -12.77
CA GLU A 55 14.44 -6.70 -13.51
C GLU A 55 14.95 -7.92 -14.30
N GLU A 56 16.18 -7.83 -14.82
CA GLU A 56 16.80 -8.93 -15.57
C GLU A 56 17.19 -10.08 -14.65
N ALA A 57 17.62 -9.79 -13.42
CA ALA A 57 17.85 -10.82 -12.41
C ALA A 57 16.55 -11.57 -12.05
N ILE A 58 15.43 -10.86 -11.94
CA ILE A 58 14.11 -11.46 -11.67
C ILE A 58 13.67 -12.35 -12.83
N LYS A 59 13.78 -11.88 -14.08
CA LYS A 59 13.42 -12.67 -15.27
C LYS A 59 14.24 -13.96 -15.35
N ARG A 60 15.56 -13.87 -15.09
CA ARG A 60 16.44 -15.05 -15.04
C ARG A 60 16.05 -16.01 -13.92
N ALA A 61 15.72 -15.51 -12.73
CA ALA A 61 15.26 -16.35 -11.62
C ALA A 61 13.96 -17.09 -11.97
N ARG A 62 12.96 -16.38 -12.52
CA ARG A 62 11.69 -16.97 -12.97
C ARG A 62 11.91 -18.06 -14.03
N ARG A 63 12.81 -17.84 -14.99
CA ARG A 63 13.12 -18.84 -16.02
C ARG A 63 13.68 -20.13 -15.40
N ARG A 64 14.62 -19.99 -14.45
CA ARG A 64 15.20 -21.13 -13.73
C ARG A 64 14.18 -21.88 -12.87
N ASP A 65 13.22 -21.17 -12.28
CA ASP A 65 12.13 -21.81 -11.54
C ASP A 65 11.22 -22.63 -12.46
N LEU A 66 10.88 -22.11 -13.65
CA LEU A 66 10.12 -22.86 -14.66
C LEU A 66 10.87 -24.11 -15.13
N GLU A 67 12.16 -23.96 -15.48
CA GLU A 67 13.04 -25.08 -15.87
C GLU A 67 13.10 -26.16 -14.76
N ARG A 68 13.14 -25.73 -13.48
CA ARG A 68 13.11 -26.63 -12.32
C ARG A 68 11.78 -27.37 -12.20
N VAL A 69 10.66 -26.69 -12.40
CA VAL A 69 9.32 -27.31 -12.36
C VAL A 69 9.18 -28.34 -13.49
N GLU A 70 9.63 -28.02 -14.69
CA GLU A 70 9.63 -28.94 -15.83
C GLU A 70 10.51 -30.18 -15.56
N TRP A 71 11.69 -29.99 -14.97
CA TRP A 71 12.57 -31.10 -14.58
C TRP A 71 11.93 -32.01 -13.53
N LEU A 72 11.30 -31.44 -12.50
CA LEU A 72 10.61 -32.20 -11.44
C LEU A 72 9.39 -32.96 -11.95
N THR A 73 8.59 -32.34 -12.82
CA THR A 73 7.44 -32.98 -13.46
C THR A 73 7.86 -34.06 -14.44
N GLY A 74 8.94 -33.85 -15.19
CA GLY A 74 9.55 -34.86 -16.06
C GLY A 74 10.10 -36.08 -15.31
N ILE A 75 10.76 -35.87 -14.17
CA ILE A 75 11.20 -36.97 -13.28
C ILE A 75 10.01 -37.68 -12.63
N GLY A 76 8.99 -36.93 -12.21
CA GLY A 76 7.74 -37.47 -11.68
C GLY A 76 7.01 -38.35 -12.69
N ALA A 77 6.99 -37.95 -13.97
CA ALA A 77 6.43 -38.73 -15.08
C ALA A 77 7.25 -40.00 -15.35
N LYS A 78 8.60 -39.91 -15.36
CA LYS A 78 9.49 -41.07 -15.57
C LYS A 78 9.41 -42.12 -14.44
N LYS A 79 9.17 -41.69 -13.19
CA LYS A 79 9.02 -42.61 -12.04
C LYS A 79 7.66 -43.34 -12.00
N ARG A 80 6.61 -42.80 -12.63
CA ARG A 80 5.28 -43.45 -12.69
C ARG A 80 5.19 -44.58 -13.73
N GLY A 81 6.05 -44.58 -14.75
CA GLY A 81 6.11 -45.63 -15.79
C GLY A 81 7.00 -46.85 -15.47
N ARG A 82 7.57 -46.94 -14.27
CA ARG A 82 8.50 -48.01 -13.85
C ARG A 82 8.01 -48.79 -12.61
N ARG A 83 6.70 -48.92 -12.44
CA ARG A 83 6.08 -49.86 -11.51
C ARG A 83 5.29 -50.90 -12.31
N HIS A 84 6.00 -51.89 -12.84
CA HIS A 84 5.46 -53.19 -13.25
C HIS A 84 6.48 -54.25 -12.86
#